data_AF-A0A9W8Y6I7-F1
#
_entry.id   AF-A0A9W8Y6I7-F1
#
_cell.length_a   1.000
_cell.length_b   1.000
_cell.length_c   1.000
_cell.angle_alpha   90.00
_cell.angle_beta   90.00
_cell.angle_gamma   90.00
#
_symmetry.space_group_name_H-M   'P 1'
#
loop_
_entity.id
_entity.type
_entity.pdbx_description
1 polymer ?
#
loop_
_entity_poly.entity_id
_entity_poly.type
_entity_poly.pdbx_seq_one_letter_code
_entity_poly.pdbx_strand_id
1 'polypeptide(L)'
;MNEDELKPIVYETWNDEVVNITTWQTLWNNATTTNKTKVDSIFGWDDKERVNYPPVFAKYPKPFNTIMNHTSYPWGRDSIYLLGQGGPADDGTNATGVYVLCKIHVSLTPECSTRYNVTGSGGTMEALCEDRADDMAYIKSQPDAEYVKSIVNWRDIGFDWSNSLSLNTGIVDADASNSRLLTQLILNPSNPDPKEFQVDLNPALPSVGEALAVMSGCTLLKSTLDAPFVTFWNYTQPILEEPQTQYFNASLKAQQYASGGVNDPSKGWMIILILVFSMNIFVLIYFVLHRGLVTDFSEPPNLFALAVNSPPSHVLAGSCGGGPEGKQYSVNWFVNHEGSHLFMEPGEKTHLLSGHREHPHVHVHGPVEELAPGEVKPNNIGVFASMAGAVKRGLGIKDRPPSKLRPVSAVESLRAPSIRPQSTTGSEYEMEDGHTRTQRQYQKLANRRSML
;
A
#
# COMPACT_ATOMS: atom_id res chain seq x y z
N MET A 1 -5.19 28.22 -31.64
CA MET A 1 -5.76 28.33 -33.01
C MET A 1 -6.71 29.52 -33.04
N ASN A 2 -6.98 30.10 -34.21
CA ASN A 2 -7.96 31.19 -34.38
C ASN A 2 -9.23 30.71 -35.11
N GLU A 3 -10.23 31.59 -35.23
CA GLU A 3 -11.51 31.25 -35.86
C GLU A 3 -11.35 30.87 -37.34
N ASP A 4 -10.56 31.64 -38.09
CA ASP A 4 -10.35 31.44 -39.52
C ASP A 4 -9.77 30.06 -39.85
N GLU A 5 -8.88 29.54 -39.01
CA GLU A 5 -8.29 28.21 -39.16
C GLU A 5 -9.30 27.08 -38.97
N LEU A 6 -10.31 27.31 -38.13
CA LEU A 6 -11.31 26.32 -37.74
C LEU A 6 -12.63 26.47 -38.50
N LYS A 7 -12.82 27.57 -39.23
CA LYS A 7 -14.04 27.84 -40.00
C LYS A 7 -14.52 26.64 -40.84
N PRO A 8 -13.65 25.91 -41.58
CA PRO A 8 -14.10 24.79 -42.40
C PRO A 8 -14.78 23.64 -41.63
N ILE A 9 -14.53 23.55 -40.31
CA ILE A 9 -15.03 22.49 -39.42
C ILE A 9 -16.09 22.94 -38.43
N VAL A 10 -16.58 24.19 -38.54
CA VAL A 10 -17.65 24.73 -37.68
C VAL A 10 -18.90 24.96 -38.51
N TYR A 11 -19.96 24.20 -38.25
CA TYR A 11 -21.17 24.10 -39.07
C TYR A 11 -21.88 25.44 -39.27
N GLU A 12 -22.05 26.21 -38.20
CA GLU A 12 -22.68 27.54 -38.21
C GLU A 12 -22.02 28.54 -39.17
N THR A 13 -20.76 28.33 -39.58
CA THR A 13 -20.04 29.29 -40.43
C THR A 13 -20.28 29.13 -41.92
N TRP A 14 -20.88 28.01 -42.34
CA TRP A 14 -21.11 27.67 -43.75
C TRP A 14 -22.52 27.17 -44.03
N ASN A 15 -23.38 27.05 -43.00
CA ASN A 15 -24.81 26.82 -43.17
C ASN A 15 -25.63 27.91 -42.46
N ASP A 16 -26.78 28.26 -43.03
CA ASP A 16 -27.66 29.33 -42.52
C ASP A 16 -28.67 28.84 -41.47
N GLU A 17 -28.62 27.57 -41.09
CA GLU A 17 -29.53 26.96 -40.12
C GLU A 17 -29.12 27.24 -38.67
N VAL A 18 -30.11 27.54 -37.82
CA VAL A 18 -29.86 27.79 -36.39
C VAL A 18 -29.44 26.50 -35.68
N VAL A 19 -28.21 26.50 -35.15
CA VAL A 19 -27.64 25.35 -34.45
C VAL A 19 -27.88 25.44 -32.94
N ASN A 20 -28.76 24.58 -32.44
CA ASN A 20 -29.06 24.39 -31.02
C ASN A 20 -29.02 22.89 -30.68
N ILE A 21 -29.10 22.53 -29.39
CA ILE A 21 -29.07 21.12 -28.98
C ILE A 21 -30.15 20.25 -29.65
N THR A 22 -31.35 20.79 -29.86
CA THR A 22 -32.47 20.08 -30.48
C THR A 22 -32.29 19.92 -32.00
N THR A 23 -31.78 20.96 -32.68
CA THR A 23 -31.57 20.90 -34.14
C THR A 23 -30.32 20.10 -34.47
N TRP A 24 -29.26 20.24 -33.69
CA TRP A 24 -27.99 19.52 -33.91
C TRP A 24 -28.16 18.00 -33.93
N GLN A 25 -29.04 17.43 -33.09
CA GLN A 25 -29.38 16.00 -33.11
C GLN A 25 -29.94 15.51 -34.46
N THR A 26 -30.53 16.39 -35.27
CA THR A 26 -31.00 16.06 -36.62
C THR A 26 -29.96 16.37 -37.70
N LEU A 27 -29.15 17.42 -37.50
CA LEU A 27 -28.21 17.93 -38.49
C LEU A 27 -26.87 17.19 -38.51
N TRP A 28 -26.41 16.72 -37.35
CA TRP A 28 -25.08 16.11 -37.15
C TRP A 28 -24.75 14.95 -38.11
N ASN A 29 -25.74 14.14 -38.52
CA ASN A 29 -25.52 13.02 -39.43
C ASN A 29 -25.16 13.46 -40.86
N ASN A 30 -25.65 14.63 -41.28
CA ASN A 30 -25.37 15.22 -42.58
C ASN A 30 -24.26 16.30 -42.50
N ALA A 31 -23.87 16.69 -41.29
CA ALA A 31 -22.80 17.64 -41.03
C ALA A 31 -21.43 16.98 -41.28
N THR A 32 -21.03 16.92 -42.55
CA THR A 32 -19.70 16.47 -42.96
C THR A 32 -19.05 17.50 -43.88
N THR A 33 -17.75 17.68 -43.75
CA THR A 33 -16.96 18.62 -44.56
C THR A 33 -15.76 17.90 -45.17
N THR A 34 -15.36 18.31 -46.37
CA THR A 34 -14.09 17.94 -47.02
C THR A 34 -13.21 19.17 -47.26
N ASN A 35 -13.63 20.32 -46.75
CA ASN A 35 -12.85 21.55 -46.84
C ASN A 35 -11.59 21.41 -45.99
N LYS A 36 -10.46 21.80 -46.57
CA LYS A 36 -9.16 21.66 -45.92
C LYS A 36 -8.95 22.71 -44.83
N THR A 37 -8.46 22.28 -43.68
CA THR A 37 -7.98 23.19 -42.62
C THR A 37 -6.46 23.23 -42.61
N LYS A 38 -5.87 24.21 -41.91
CA LYS A 38 -4.41 24.23 -41.69
C LYS A 38 -3.92 23.10 -40.78
N VAL A 39 -4.83 22.41 -40.08
CA VAL A 39 -4.50 21.40 -39.07
C VAL A 39 -4.77 19.97 -39.54
N ASP A 40 -5.21 19.78 -40.78
CA ASP A 40 -5.52 18.45 -41.35
C ASP A 40 -4.32 17.49 -41.22
N SER A 41 -3.10 17.98 -41.51
CA SER A 41 -1.88 17.16 -41.44
C SER A 41 -1.50 16.75 -40.02
N ILE A 42 -1.85 17.57 -39.02
CA ILE A 42 -1.58 17.29 -37.60
C ILE A 42 -2.50 16.16 -37.11
N PHE A 43 -3.78 16.21 -37.48
CA PHE A 43 -4.77 15.23 -37.03
C PHE A 43 -4.92 14.02 -37.96
N GLY A 44 -4.26 14.06 -39.12
CA GLY A 44 -4.30 13.00 -40.13
C GLY A 44 -5.64 12.93 -40.86
N TRP A 45 -6.31 14.07 -41.05
CA TRP A 45 -7.57 14.12 -41.79
C TRP A 45 -7.31 14.10 -43.29
N ASP A 46 -8.19 13.42 -44.03
CA ASP A 46 -8.11 13.33 -45.49
C ASP A 46 -9.49 13.38 -46.14
N ASP A 47 -9.51 13.55 -47.47
CA ASP A 47 -10.69 13.57 -48.31
C ASP A 47 -10.94 12.23 -49.03
N LYS A 48 -10.09 11.23 -48.78
CA LYS A 48 -10.13 9.93 -49.48
C LYS A 48 -11.16 9.00 -48.85
N GLU A 49 -11.12 8.89 -47.53
CA GLU A 49 -11.99 7.99 -46.79
C GLU A 49 -12.88 8.79 -45.84
N ARG A 50 -14.19 8.52 -45.90
CA ARG A 50 -15.17 9.24 -45.08
C ARG A 50 -14.95 9.09 -43.57
N VAL A 51 -14.28 8.01 -43.15
CA VAL A 51 -13.86 7.78 -41.76
C VAL A 51 -12.86 8.86 -41.30
N ASN A 52 -11.97 9.30 -42.20
CA ASN A 52 -10.88 10.24 -41.93
C ASN A 52 -11.25 11.71 -42.21
N TYR A 53 -12.52 12.00 -42.53
CA TYR A 53 -12.95 13.37 -42.75
C TYR A 53 -12.70 14.25 -41.51
N PRO A 54 -12.49 15.56 -41.65
CA PRO A 54 -12.44 16.46 -40.51
C PRO A 54 -13.72 16.35 -39.64
N PRO A 55 -13.60 16.41 -38.30
CA PRO A 55 -14.75 16.47 -37.41
C PRO A 55 -15.53 17.77 -37.66
N VAL A 56 -16.85 17.75 -37.53
CA VAL A 56 -17.67 18.96 -37.65
C VAL A 56 -18.28 19.31 -36.31
N PHE A 57 -17.98 20.51 -35.81
CA PHE A 57 -18.55 21.06 -34.59
C PHE A 57 -19.79 21.89 -34.90
N ALA A 58 -20.75 21.88 -33.98
CA ALA A 58 -22.02 22.59 -34.11
C ALA A 58 -21.83 24.10 -34.32
N LYS A 59 -21.05 24.72 -33.45
CA LYS A 59 -20.76 26.15 -33.39
C LYS A 59 -19.41 26.38 -32.72
N TYR A 60 -18.93 27.62 -32.71
CA TYR A 60 -17.82 27.98 -31.83
C TYR A 60 -18.28 27.95 -30.36
N PRO A 61 -17.55 27.29 -29.45
CA PRO A 61 -17.84 27.38 -28.03
C PRO A 61 -17.65 28.82 -27.55
N LYS A 62 -18.48 29.27 -26.61
CA LYS A 62 -18.26 30.51 -25.85
C LYS A 62 -16.99 30.40 -24.98
N PRO A 63 -16.47 31.54 -24.46
CA PRO A 63 -15.34 31.51 -23.55
C PRO A 63 -15.59 30.56 -22.39
N PHE A 64 -14.59 29.76 -22.03
CA PHE A 64 -14.64 28.73 -20.99
C PHE A 64 -15.52 27.50 -21.27
N ASN A 65 -16.05 27.34 -22.48
CA ASN A 65 -16.84 26.18 -22.86
C ASN A 65 -16.08 25.24 -23.80
N THR A 66 -16.56 23.99 -23.82
CA THR A 66 -16.06 22.93 -24.71
C THR A 66 -17.22 22.25 -25.45
N ILE A 67 -16.98 21.87 -26.70
CA ILE A 67 -17.91 21.13 -27.57
C ILE A 67 -17.19 19.89 -28.08
N MET A 68 -17.92 18.77 -28.12
CA MET A 68 -17.39 17.48 -28.53
C MET A 68 -17.97 17.06 -29.88
N ASN A 69 -17.13 16.51 -30.75
CA ASN A 69 -17.54 15.77 -31.94
C ASN A 69 -17.17 14.29 -31.78
N HIS A 70 -18.17 13.44 -32.02
CA HIS A 70 -18.08 11.97 -31.99
C HIS A 70 -18.83 11.36 -33.19
N THR A 71 -19.02 12.13 -34.27
CA THR A 71 -19.75 11.66 -35.46
C THR A 71 -19.00 10.51 -36.12
N SER A 72 -19.71 9.43 -36.45
CA SER A 72 -19.11 8.22 -37.01
C SER A 72 -19.92 7.65 -38.18
N TYR A 73 -20.32 8.49 -39.11
CA TYR A 73 -20.89 8.00 -40.36
C TYR A 73 -19.88 8.12 -41.52
N PRO A 74 -19.34 7.01 -42.06
CA PRO A 74 -19.62 5.60 -41.73
C PRO A 74 -18.89 5.14 -40.45
N TRP A 75 -19.31 3.99 -39.93
CA TRP A 75 -18.65 3.35 -38.78
C TRP A 75 -17.17 3.08 -39.09
N GLY A 76 -16.28 3.36 -38.14
CA GLY A 76 -14.83 3.16 -38.33
C GLY A 76 -13.96 4.22 -37.65
N ARG A 77 -14.53 5.37 -37.26
CA ARG A 77 -13.75 6.42 -36.58
C ARG A 77 -13.43 6.00 -35.15
N ASP A 78 -12.16 6.09 -34.80
CA ASP A 78 -11.54 5.62 -33.56
C ASP A 78 -11.26 6.72 -32.54
N SER A 79 -11.71 7.93 -32.83
CA SER A 79 -11.32 9.14 -32.14
C SER A 79 -12.52 10.04 -31.90
N ILE A 80 -12.48 10.72 -30.77
CA ILE A 80 -13.36 11.84 -30.45
C ILE A 80 -12.56 13.14 -30.48
N TYR A 81 -13.23 14.24 -30.77
CA TYR A 81 -12.59 15.54 -30.94
C TYR A 81 -13.21 16.57 -30.01
N LEU A 82 -12.38 17.29 -29.28
CA LEU A 82 -12.77 18.35 -28.36
C LEU A 82 -12.33 19.69 -28.93
N LEU A 83 -13.27 20.63 -29.02
CA LEU A 83 -13.03 22.03 -29.32
C LEU A 83 -13.36 22.85 -28.08
N GLY A 84 -12.39 23.63 -27.59
CA GLY A 84 -12.58 24.54 -26.45
C GLY A 84 -12.13 25.95 -26.78
N GLN A 85 -12.73 26.95 -26.12
CA GLN A 85 -12.30 28.35 -26.24
C GLN A 85 -11.76 28.86 -24.90
N GLY A 86 -10.61 29.52 -24.96
CA GLY A 86 -10.07 30.27 -23.83
C GLY A 86 -10.95 31.45 -23.43
N GLY A 87 -10.64 32.04 -22.28
CA GLY A 87 -11.37 33.20 -21.79
C GLY A 87 -10.47 34.15 -20.99
N PRO A 88 -11.06 35.18 -20.36
CA PRO A 88 -10.33 36.14 -19.52
C PRO A 88 -9.83 35.47 -18.23
N ALA A 89 -8.51 35.34 -18.10
CA ALA A 89 -7.87 34.81 -16.90
C ALA A 89 -7.68 35.88 -15.82
N ASP A 90 -7.58 35.43 -14.57
CA ASP A 90 -7.48 36.31 -13.39
C ASP A 90 -6.15 37.08 -13.32
N ASP A 91 -5.13 36.63 -14.07
CA ASP A 91 -3.84 37.31 -14.23
C ASP A 91 -3.88 38.49 -15.22
N GLY A 92 -5.06 38.78 -15.78
CA GLY A 92 -5.28 39.85 -16.75
C GLY A 92 -5.00 39.45 -18.20
N THR A 93 -4.58 38.21 -18.46
CA THR A 93 -4.47 37.69 -19.83
C THR A 93 -5.86 37.35 -20.39
N ASN A 94 -6.08 37.62 -21.67
CA ASN A 94 -7.36 37.33 -22.32
C ASN A 94 -7.16 36.40 -23.50
N ALA A 95 -7.55 35.13 -23.31
CA ALA A 95 -7.51 34.10 -24.33
C ALA A 95 -8.83 33.97 -25.12
N THR A 96 -9.74 34.96 -25.02
CA THR A 96 -10.96 34.97 -25.83
C THR A 96 -10.62 34.99 -27.32
N GLY A 97 -11.24 34.10 -28.11
CA GLY A 97 -10.89 33.90 -29.52
C GLY A 97 -9.70 32.96 -29.76
N VAL A 98 -9.05 32.46 -28.71
CA VAL A 98 -8.05 31.40 -28.79
C VAL A 98 -8.73 30.05 -28.57
N TYR A 99 -8.58 29.17 -29.55
CA TYR A 99 -9.18 27.84 -29.53
C TYR A 99 -8.13 26.75 -29.36
N VAL A 100 -8.53 25.71 -28.63
CA VAL A 100 -7.82 24.44 -28.52
C VAL A 100 -8.64 23.34 -29.18
N LEU A 101 -7.95 22.51 -29.96
CA LEU A 101 -8.52 21.35 -30.60
C LEU A 101 -7.73 20.11 -30.17
N CYS A 102 -8.40 19.12 -29.62
CA CYS A 102 -7.79 17.87 -29.17
C CYS A 102 -8.43 16.67 -29.88
N LYS A 103 -7.59 15.74 -30.33
CA LYS A 103 -8.01 14.41 -30.81
C LYS A 103 -7.67 13.39 -29.72
N ILE A 104 -8.69 12.69 -29.23
CA ILE A 104 -8.56 11.70 -28.17
C ILE A 104 -8.84 10.33 -28.78
N HIS A 105 -7.86 9.44 -28.71
CA HIS A 105 -7.93 8.07 -29.22
C HIS A 105 -7.18 7.13 -28.26
N VAL A 106 -7.45 5.83 -28.38
CA VAL A 106 -6.75 4.78 -27.63
C VAL A 106 -6.19 3.77 -28.62
N SER A 107 -4.97 3.35 -28.34
CA SER A 107 -4.22 2.35 -29.10
C SER A 107 -3.59 1.34 -28.14
N LEU A 108 -3.24 0.16 -28.65
CA LEU A 108 -2.45 -0.83 -27.91
C LEU A 108 -1.06 -0.86 -28.51
N THR A 109 -0.05 -0.74 -27.65
CA THR A 109 1.36 -0.80 -28.04
C THR A 109 2.04 -2.03 -27.42
N PRO A 110 2.77 -2.84 -28.21
CA PRO A 110 3.59 -3.93 -27.70
C PRO A 110 4.94 -3.45 -27.14
N GLU A 111 5.25 -2.15 -27.19
CA GLU A 111 6.55 -1.60 -26.79
C GLU A 111 6.67 -1.34 -25.29
N CYS A 112 5.61 -1.61 -24.53
CA CYS A 112 5.59 -1.42 -23.08
C CYS A 112 5.67 -2.76 -22.33
N SER A 113 6.08 -2.69 -21.06
CA SER A 113 5.96 -3.75 -20.07
C SER A 113 5.23 -3.22 -18.84
N THR A 114 4.60 -4.12 -18.08
CA THR A 114 3.94 -3.77 -16.81
C THR A 114 4.76 -4.29 -15.65
N ARG A 115 5.14 -3.40 -14.73
CA ARG A 115 5.81 -3.78 -13.49
C ARG A 115 4.85 -3.63 -12.32
N TYR A 116 4.58 -4.74 -11.65
CA TYR A 116 3.80 -4.75 -10.42
C TYR A 116 4.72 -5.14 -9.25
N ASN A 117 4.83 -4.24 -8.28
CA ASN A 117 5.63 -4.45 -7.07
C ASN A 117 4.70 -4.51 -5.87
N VAL A 118 4.77 -5.59 -5.09
CA VAL A 118 3.93 -5.81 -3.91
C VAL A 118 4.80 -6.00 -2.68
N THR A 119 4.44 -5.28 -1.62
CA THR A 119 5.03 -5.37 -0.30
C THR A 119 3.93 -5.70 0.71
N GLY A 120 4.31 -6.06 1.95
CA GLY A 120 3.34 -6.36 3.01
C GLY A 120 2.40 -5.20 3.35
N SER A 121 2.74 -3.97 2.96
CA SER A 121 1.97 -2.75 3.21
C SER A 121 1.17 -2.23 1.99
N GLY A 122 1.32 -2.84 0.81
CA GLY A 122 0.62 -2.39 -0.40
C GLY A 122 1.33 -2.77 -1.69
N GLY A 123 0.75 -2.37 -2.84
CA GLY A 123 1.30 -2.64 -4.17
C GLY A 123 1.29 -1.41 -5.06
N THR A 124 2.27 -1.33 -5.97
CA THR A 124 2.39 -0.29 -6.99
C THR A 124 2.44 -0.95 -8.37
N MET A 125 1.66 -0.46 -9.31
CA MET A 125 1.66 -0.89 -10.71
C MET A 125 2.08 0.27 -11.59
N GLU A 126 3.02 0.03 -12.50
CA GLU A 126 3.46 1.02 -13.47
C GLU A 126 3.63 0.40 -14.86
N ALA A 127 3.35 1.18 -15.89
CA ALA A 127 3.70 0.87 -17.27
C ALA A 127 5.09 1.45 -17.56
N LEU A 128 6.00 0.63 -18.05
CA LEU A 128 7.32 1.01 -18.50
C LEU A 128 7.32 0.91 -20.02
N CYS A 129 7.47 2.02 -20.73
CA CYS A 129 7.49 2.09 -22.18
C CYS A 129 8.84 2.59 -22.69
N GLU A 130 9.08 2.41 -23.99
CA GLU A 130 10.30 2.87 -24.67
C GLU A 130 11.57 2.32 -23.99
N ASP A 131 12.59 3.17 -23.77
CA ASP A 131 13.86 2.80 -23.14
C ASP A 131 13.70 2.20 -21.73
N ARG A 132 12.59 2.50 -21.04
CA ARG A 132 12.34 1.99 -19.68
C ARG A 132 11.81 0.57 -19.66
N ALA A 133 11.22 0.10 -20.77
CA ALA A 133 10.70 -1.24 -20.89
C ALA A 133 11.83 -2.28 -21.04
N ASP A 134 12.95 -1.85 -21.65
CA ASP A 134 14.17 -2.64 -21.86
C ASP A 134 13.86 -4.03 -22.49
N ASP A 135 14.57 -5.08 -22.09
CA ASP A 135 14.36 -6.46 -22.52
C ASP A 135 13.00 -7.07 -22.10
N MET A 136 12.22 -6.37 -21.26
CA MET A 136 10.93 -6.85 -20.76
C MET A 136 9.72 -6.36 -21.56
N ALA A 137 9.93 -5.53 -22.60
CA ALA A 137 8.86 -5.07 -23.48
C ALA A 137 8.12 -6.26 -24.13
N TYR A 138 6.80 -6.16 -24.28
CA TYR A 138 5.98 -7.27 -24.80
C TYR A 138 6.45 -7.74 -26.19
N ILE A 139 6.87 -6.82 -27.07
CA ILE A 139 7.44 -7.08 -28.40
C ILE A 139 8.67 -8.00 -28.38
N LYS A 140 9.42 -8.05 -27.27
CA LYS A 140 10.58 -8.95 -27.13
C LYS A 140 10.16 -10.40 -26.94
N SER A 141 9.04 -10.61 -26.26
CA SER A 141 8.47 -11.94 -26.06
C SER A 141 7.64 -12.42 -27.25
N GLN A 142 7.02 -11.48 -27.98
CA GLN A 142 6.23 -11.73 -29.17
C GLN A 142 6.64 -10.76 -30.29
N PRO A 143 7.68 -11.09 -31.07
CA PRO A 143 8.20 -10.22 -32.13
C PRO A 143 7.18 -9.93 -33.24
N ASP A 144 6.24 -10.85 -33.45
CA ASP A 144 5.16 -10.72 -34.44
C ASP A 144 3.99 -9.86 -33.92
N ALA A 145 4.08 -9.30 -32.71
CA ALA A 145 3.03 -8.44 -32.17
C ALA A 145 2.96 -7.13 -32.98
N GLU A 146 1.88 -6.97 -33.74
CA GLU A 146 1.64 -5.75 -34.48
C GLU A 146 1.26 -4.59 -33.55
N TYR A 147 1.70 -3.39 -33.93
CA TYR A 147 1.24 -2.16 -33.32
C TYR A 147 -0.24 -1.94 -33.69
N VAL A 148 -1.14 -2.02 -32.71
CA VAL A 148 -2.57 -1.78 -32.94
C VAL A 148 -2.82 -0.29 -32.86
N LYS A 149 -2.83 0.35 -34.03
CA LYS A 149 -2.93 1.81 -34.16
C LYS A 149 -4.26 2.38 -33.65
N SER A 150 -5.33 1.60 -33.60
CA SER A 150 -6.68 2.14 -33.49
C SER A 150 -7.70 1.15 -32.91
N ILE A 151 -8.36 1.52 -31.82
CA ILE A 151 -9.51 0.79 -31.27
C ILE A 151 -10.79 1.51 -31.70
N VAL A 152 -11.46 1.04 -32.75
CA VAL A 152 -12.65 1.70 -33.32
C VAL A 152 -13.77 1.90 -32.28
N ASN A 153 -13.97 0.93 -31.39
CA ASN A 153 -15.01 0.98 -30.35
C ASN A 153 -14.70 1.99 -29.23
N TRP A 154 -13.47 2.51 -29.15
CA TRP A 154 -13.10 3.52 -28.15
C TRP A 154 -13.98 4.77 -28.26
N ARG A 155 -14.41 5.14 -29.47
CA ARG A 155 -15.21 6.35 -29.69
C ARG A 155 -16.46 6.40 -28.80
N ASP A 156 -17.20 5.30 -28.71
CA ASP A 156 -18.45 5.25 -27.93
C ASP A 156 -18.17 5.37 -26.44
N ILE A 157 -17.18 4.62 -25.95
CA ILE A 157 -16.72 4.70 -24.56
C ILE A 157 -16.21 6.10 -24.22
N GLY A 158 -15.43 6.69 -25.13
CA GLY A 158 -14.88 8.03 -25.00
C GLY A 158 -15.96 9.11 -25.01
N PHE A 159 -17.03 8.94 -25.79
CA PHE A 159 -18.15 9.86 -25.78
C PHE A 159 -18.96 9.78 -24.47
N ASP A 160 -19.23 8.58 -23.98
CA ASP A 160 -19.90 8.40 -22.68
C ASP A 160 -19.05 8.98 -21.53
N TRP A 161 -17.74 8.73 -21.56
CA TRP A 161 -16.78 9.32 -20.64
C TRP A 161 -16.82 10.86 -20.70
N SER A 162 -16.73 11.46 -21.88
CA SER A 162 -16.69 12.92 -22.00
C SER A 162 -18.00 13.59 -21.61
N ASN A 163 -19.14 12.97 -21.90
CA ASN A 163 -20.45 13.43 -21.42
C ASN A 163 -20.57 13.31 -19.90
N SER A 164 -20.07 12.23 -19.30
CA SER A 164 -20.09 12.08 -17.83
C SER A 164 -19.29 13.17 -17.12
N LEU A 165 -18.28 13.72 -17.81
CA LEU A 165 -17.46 14.85 -17.35
C LEU A 165 -18.02 16.22 -17.74
N SER A 166 -19.18 16.27 -18.41
CA SER A 166 -19.80 17.50 -18.90
C SER A 166 -18.92 18.28 -19.89
N LEU A 167 -18.12 17.60 -20.71
CA LEU A 167 -17.22 18.25 -21.68
C LEU A 167 -17.93 18.67 -22.99
N ASN A 168 -19.22 18.34 -23.16
CA ASN A 168 -20.01 18.69 -24.34
C ASN A 168 -21.09 19.76 -24.06
N THR A 169 -21.07 20.41 -22.90
CA THR A 169 -22.11 21.36 -22.49
C THR A 169 -22.04 22.70 -23.21
N GLY A 170 -20.97 22.97 -23.96
CA GLY A 170 -20.84 24.18 -24.77
C GLY A 170 -21.86 24.27 -25.92
N ILE A 171 -22.55 23.18 -26.26
CA ILE A 171 -23.65 23.23 -27.24
C ILE A 171 -24.84 24.07 -26.73
N VAL A 172 -25.08 24.09 -25.42
CA VAL A 172 -26.14 24.88 -24.76
C VAL A 172 -25.59 26.03 -23.91
N ASP A 173 -24.28 26.31 -24.01
CA ASP A 173 -23.61 27.35 -23.22
C ASP A 173 -23.81 27.21 -21.70
N ALA A 174 -23.71 25.98 -21.19
CA ALA A 174 -24.03 25.67 -19.79
C ALA A 174 -22.90 25.98 -18.77
N ASP A 175 -21.75 26.48 -19.20
CA ASP A 175 -20.64 26.93 -18.34
C ASP A 175 -20.20 25.88 -17.31
N ALA A 176 -20.01 24.64 -17.75
CA ALA A 176 -19.60 23.55 -16.86
C ALA A 176 -18.22 23.82 -16.21
N SER A 177 -18.10 23.54 -14.92
CA SER A 177 -16.87 23.78 -14.16
C SER A 177 -15.66 23.04 -14.73
N ASN A 178 -15.84 21.80 -15.21
CA ASN A 178 -14.78 21.02 -15.84
C ASN A 178 -14.32 21.65 -17.15
N SER A 179 -15.24 22.14 -17.99
CA SER A 179 -14.91 22.87 -19.23
C SER A 179 -14.13 24.14 -18.92
N ARG A 180 -14.54 24.89 -17.88
CA ARG A 180 -13.82 26.10 -17.44
C ARG A 180 -12.40 25.79 -17.00
N LEU A 181 -12.22 24.80 -16.11
CA LEU A 181 -10.88 24.42 -15.64
C LEU A 181 -10.00 23.94 -16.79
N LEU A 182 -10.55 23.14 -17.71
CA LEU A 182 -9.80 22.63 -18.85
C LEU A 182 -9.38 23.75 -19.82
N THR A 183 -10.26 24.70 -20.11
CA THR A 183 -9.99 25.82 -21.01
C THR A 183 -9.05 26.87 -20.42
N GLN A 184 -8.88 26.91 -19.10
CA GLN A 184 -7.84 27.70 -18.44
C GLN A 184 -6.42 27.14 -18.65
N LEU A 185 -6.29 25.86 -19.03
CA LEU A 185 -5.01 25.24 -19.38
C LEU A 185 -4.62 25.46 -20.85
N ILE A 186 -5.42 26.22 -21.61
CA ILE A 186 -5.08 26.59 -22.98
C ILE A 186 -3.82 27.43 -22.96
N LEU A 187 -2.84 27.02 -23.77
CA LEU A 187 -1.57 27.71 -23.85
C LEU A 187 -1.77 29.10 -24.47
N ASN A 188 -1.31 30.12 -23.74
CA ASN A 188 -1.28 31.48 -24.23
C ASN A 188 -0.04 31.67 -25.12
N PRO A 189 -0.16 32.39 -26.25
CA PRO A 189 0.99 32.69 -27.08
C PRO A 189 1.96 33.61 -26.35
N SER A 190 3.23 33.18 -26.22
CA SER A 190 4.35 33.99 -25.74
C SER A 190 4.59 35.20 -26.67
N ASN A 191 4.37 35.00 -27.96
CA ASN A 191 4.35 36.06 -28.97
C ASN A 191 3.09 35.94 -29.85
N PRO A 192 2.17 36.91 -29.80
CA PRO A 192 0.94 36.89 -30.59
C PRO A 192 1.12 37.36 -32.04
N ASP A 193 2.31 37.84 -32.45
CA ASP A 193 2.55 38.23 -33.85
C ASP A 193 2.40 37.01 -34.77
N PRO A 194 1.50 37.04 -35.78
CA PRO A 194 1.32 35.93 -36.72
C PRO A 194 2.60 35.52 -37.46
N LYS A 195 3.59 36.39 -37.57
CA LYS A 195 4.88 36.10 -38.24
C LYS A 195 5.88 35.38 -37.34
N GLU A 196 5.73 35.52 -36.03
CA GLU A 196 6.61 34.93 -35.00
C GLU A 196 5.78 34.27 -33.90
N PHE A 197 4.69 33.60 -34.29
CA PHE A 197 3.76 32.98 -33.36
C PHE A 197 4.48 31.87 -32.57
N GLN A 198 4.69 32.12 -31.28
CA GLN A 198 5.33 31.19 -30.37
C GLN A 198 4.40 30.87 -29.21
N VAL A 199 4.28 29.58 -28.92
CA VAL A 199 3.49 29.04 -27.84
C VAL A 199 4.38 28.04 -27.11
N ASP A 200 4.68 28.34 -25.85
CA ASP A 200 5.53 27.49 -25.02
C ASP A 200 4.68 26.70 -24.02
N LEU A 201 5.11 25.47 -23.74
CA LEU A 201 4.52 24.68 -22.65
C LEU A 201 4.95 25.28 -21.31
N ASN A 202 4.01 25.43 -20.38
CA ASN A 202 4.30 25.91 -19.05
C ASN A 202 4.86 24.76 -18.19
N PRO A 203 6.08 24.84 -17.64
CA PRO A 203 6.64 23.76 -16.83
C PRO A 203 5.92 23.57 -15.48
N ALA A 204 5.12 24.55 -15.05
CA ALA A 204 4.39 24.51 -13.78
C ALA A 204 2.91 24.11 -13.92
N LEU A 205 2.36 24.06 -15.14
CA LEU A 205 0.95 23.75 -15.38
C LEU A 205 0.82 22.67 -16.47
N PRO A 206 -0.04 21.67 -16.28
CA PRO A 206 -0.31 20.69 -17.32
C PRO A 206 -0.97 21.37 -18.53
N SER A 207 -0.63 20.91 -19.72
CA SER A 207 -1.38 21.22 -20.93
C SER A 207 -2.78 20.60 -20.91
N VAL A 208 -3.69 21.12 -21.74
CA VAL A 208 -5.02 20.52 -21.98
C VAL A 208 -4.93 19.03 -22.32
N GLY A 209 -3.92 18.64 -23.11
CA GLY A 209 -3.70 17.24 -23.50
C GLY A 209 -3.31 16.35 -22.31
N GLU A 210 -2.38 16.82 -21.47
CA GLU A 210 -1.96 16.09 -20.26
C GLU A 210 -3.11 15.97 -19.25
N ALA A 211 -3.90 17.04 -19.08
CA ALA A 211 -5.09 17.00 -18.24
C ALA A 211 -6.13 15.98 -18.74
N LEU A 212 -6.42 15.97 -20.04
CA LEU A 212 -7.33 14.97 -20.65
C LEU A 212 -6.80 13.54 -20.51
N ALA A 213 -5.49 13.33 -20.61
CA ALA A 213 -4.87 12.01 -20.42
C ALA A 213 -5.07 11.51 -18.98
N VAL A 214 -4.87 12.37 -17.97
CA VAL A 214 -5.11 12.02 -16.57
C VAL A 214 -6.60 11.77 -16.29
N MET A 215 -7.49 12.63 -16.81
CA MET A 215 -8.94 12.49 -16.65
C MET A 215 -9.51 11.21 -17.30
N SER A 216 -8.90 10.73 -18.39
CA SER A 216 -9.27 9.48 -19.07
C SER A 216 -8.58 8.24 -18.51
N GLY A 217 -7.55 8.40 -17.68
CA GLY A 217 -6.74 7.31 -17.14
C GLY A 217 -7.53 6.25 -16.36
N CYS A 218 -8.52 6.65 -15.55
CA CYS A 218 -9.38 5.69 -14.86
C CYS A 218 -10.26 4.88 -15.82
N THR A 219 -10.73 5.50 -16.91
CA THR A 219 -11.49 4.82 -17.96
C THR A 219 -10.61 3.82 -18.68
N LEU A 220 -9.38 4.21 -19.01
CA LEU A 220 -8.39 3.32 -19.62
C LEU A 220 -8.07 2.13 -18.69
N LEU A 221 -7.82 2.37 -17.40
CA LEU A 221 -7.60 1.30 -16.41
C LEU A 221 -8.80 0.38 -16.24
N LYS A 222 -10.04 0.88 -16.37
CA LYS A 222 -11.22 0.02 -16.39
C LYS A 222 -11.32 -0.79 -17.69
N SER A 223 -10.87 -0.24 -18.81
CA SER A 223 -10.88 -0.92 -20.10
C SER A 223 -9.89 -2.09 -20.19
N THR A 224 -8.91 -2.16 -19.29
CA THR A 224 -7.98 -3.30 -19.22
C THR A 224 -8.53 -4.48 -18.42
N LEU A 225 -9.65 -4.31 -17.70
CA LEU A 225 -10.32 -5.41 -17.02
C LEU A 225 -10.84 -6.40 -18.05
N ASP A 226 -10.56 -7.68 -17.84
CA ASP A 226 -10.91 -8.79 -18.73
C ASP A 226 -10.34 -8.65 -20.16
N ALA A 227 -9.37 -7.74 -20.37
CA ALA A 227 -8.67 -7.62 -21.64
C ALA A 227 -7.75 -8.83 -21.87
N PRO A 228 -7.67 -9.37 -23.10
CA PRO A 228 -6.76 -10.46 -23.41
C PRO A 228 -5.30 -10.00 -23.33
N PHE A 229 -4.41 -10.92 -22.97
CA PHE A 229 -2.95 -10.74 -23.02
C PHE A 229 -2.36 -10.85 -24.44
N VAL A 230 -3.21 -11.15 -25.43
CA VAL A 230 -2.84 -11.21 -26.85
C VAL A 230 -3.45 -10.04 -27.62
N THR A 231 -2.78 -9.61 -28.68
CA THR A 231 -3.20 -8.44 -29.49
C THR A 231 -4.28 -8.76 -30.54
N PHE A 232 -4.70 -10.01 -30.65
CA PHE A 232 -5.69 -10.47 -31.62
C PHE A 232 -6.89 -11.14 -30.95
N TRP A 233 -8.02 -11.19 -31.67
CA TRP A 233 -9.24 -11.86 -31.22
C TRP A 233 -9.48 -13.10 -32.07
N ASN A 234 -9.18 -14.28 -31.53
CA ASN A 234 -9.30 -15.58 -32.23
C ASN A 234 -10.60 -16.32 -31.90
N TYR A 235 -11.67 -15.58 -31.62
CA TYR A 235 -12.99 -16.15 -31.33
C TYR A 235 -14.02 -15.61 -32.32
N THR A 236 -14.99 -16.44 -32.66
CA THR A 236 -16.08 -16.06 -33.57
C THR A 236 -17.07 -15.08 -32.94
N GLN A 237 -17.21 -15.13 -31.61
CA GLN A 237 -18.10 -14.25 -30.86
C GLN A 237 -17.32 -13.05 -30.31
N PRO A 238 -17.92 -11.84 -30.28
CA PRO A 238 -17.28 -10.65 -29.74
C PRO A 238 -17.17 -10.64 -28.21
N ILE A 239 -17.96 -11.48 -27.54
CA ILE A 239 -17.98 -11.65 -26.08
C ILE A 239 -18.03 -13.14 -25.80
N LEU A 240 -17.23 -13.59 -24.84
CA LEU A 240 -17.20 -14.97 -24.39
C LEU A 240 -18.06 -15.12 -23.14
N GLU A 241 -18.97 -16.09 -23.14
CA GLU A 241 -19.82 -16.38 -21.97
C GLU A 241 -19.01 -16.99 -20.82
N GLU A 242 -17.98 -17.74 -21.16
CA GLU A 242 -17.09 -18.39 -20.21
C GLU A 242 -15.68 -17.79 -20.28
N PRO A 243 -15.07 -17.42 -19.13
CA PRO A 243 -13.72 -16.87 -19.10
C PRO A 243 -12.71 -17.88 -19.61
N GLN A 244 -11.82 -17.44 -20.49
CA GLN A 244 -10.77 -18.28 -21.07
C GLN A 244 -9.46 -18.07 -20.34
N THR A 245 -8.75 -19.17 -20.05
CA THR A 245 -7.41 -19.09 -19.46
C THR A 245 -6.40 -18.71 -20.54
N GLN A 246 -5.63 -17.66 -20.30
CA GLN A 246 -4.54 -17.22 -21.17
C GLN A 246 -3.20 -17.34 -20.45
N TYR A 247 -2.17 -17.67 -21.23
CA TYR A 247 -0.80 -17.78 -20.73
C TYR A 247 0.01 -16.61 -21.27
N PHE A 248 0.83 -16.01 -20.42
CA PHE A 248 1.73 -14.92 -20.78
C PHE A 248 3.08 -15.13 -20.10
N ASN A 249 4.14 -14.61 -20.71
CA ASN A 249 5.48 -14.66 -20.14
C ASN A 249 5.62 -13.60 -19.05
N ALA A 250 6.00 -14.01 -17.85
CA ALA A 250 6.21 -13.11 -16.72
C ALA A 250 7.46 -13.50 -15.92
N SER A 251 8.21 -12.49 -15.50
CA SER A 251 9.34 -12.64 -14.59
C SER A 251 8.89 -12.27 -13.18
N LEU A 252 8.99 -13.20 -12.24
CA LEU A 252 8.57 -12.99 -10.85
C LEU A 252 9.79 -12.98 -9.93
N LYS A 253 9.94 -11.89 -9.17
CA LYS A 253 10.95 -11.77 -8.12
C LYS A 253 10.26 -11.69 -6.78
N ALA A 254 10.34 -12.77 -5.99
CA ALA A 254 9.82 -12.80 -4.64
C ALA A 254 10.93 -12.55 -3.62
N GLN A 255 10.72 -11.59 -2.71
CA GLN A 255 11.54 -11.44 -1.52
C GLN A 255 10.77 -12.02 -0.34
N GLN A 256 11.17 -13.21 0.10
CA GLN A 256 10.60 -13.85 1.27
C GLN A 256 11.49 -13.54 2.48
N TYR A 257 10.87 -13.10 3.58
CA TYR A 257 11.56 -13.11 4.88
C TYR A 257 11.69 -14.56 5.33
N ALA A 258 12.82 -15.19 5.01
CA ALA A 258 13.15 -16.48 5.58
C ALA A 258 13.66 -16.25 7.02
N SER A 259 12.84 -16.53 8.03
CA SER A 259 13.29 -16.55 9.44
C SER A 259 14.20 -17.74 9.77
N GLY A 260 14.66 -18.49 8.76
CA GLY A 260 15.47 -19.69 8.94
C GLY A 260 16.09 -20.13 7.64
N GLY A 261 17.23 -19.53 7.29
CA GLY A 261 18.15 -20.03 6.29
C GLY A 261 19.56 -19.90 6.85
N VAL A 262 20.23 -21.03 7.08
CA VAL A 262 21.62 -21.02 7.55
C VAL A 262 22.50 -20.64 6.35
N ASN A 263 22.68 -19.34 6.11
CA ASN A 263 23.70 -18.86 5.17
C ASN A 263 25.09 -19.37 5.64
N ASP A 264 26.02 -19.65 4.72
CA ASP A 264 27.35 -20.17 5.10
C ASP A 264 28.07 -19.39 6.22
N PRO A 265 27.98 -18.04 6.29
CA PRO A 265 28.54 -17.28 7.41
C PRO A 265 27.80 -17.47 8.74
N SER A 266 26.50 -17.78 8.71
CA SER A 266 25.67 -17.97 9.91
C SER A 266 25.89 -19.33 10.60
N LYS A 267 26.60 -20.27 9.94
CA LYS A 267 27.05 -21.53 10.57
C LYS A 267 27.99 -21.28 11.76
N GLY A 268 28.77 -20.20 11.74
CA GLY A 268 29.61 -19.81 12.87
C GLY A 268 28.80 -19.47 14.12
N TRP A 269 27.61 -18.86 13.94
CA TRP A 269 26.73 -18.50 15.06
C TRP A 269 26.11 -19.73 15.74
N MET A 270 25.92 -20.84 15.01
CA MET A 270 25.44 -22.10 15.58
C MET A 270 26.42 -22.69 16.62
N ILE A 271 27.73 -22.46 16.45
CA ILE A 271 28.74 -22.88 17.43
C ILE A 271 28.52 -22.15 18.76
N ILE A 272 28.29 -20.84 18.69
CA ILE A 272 28.02 -20.00 19.86
C ILE A 272 26.71 -20.45 20.54
N LEU A 273 25.65 -20.67 19.77
CA LEU A 273 24.37 -21.13 20.30
C LEU A 273 24.47 -22.50 20.99
N ILE A 274 25.24 -23.44 20.42
CA ILE A 274 25.50 -24.74 21.03
C ILE A 274 26.30 -24.61 22.33
N LEU A 275 27.29 -23.71 22.37
CA LEU A 275 28.08 -23.47 23.57
C LEU A 275 27.23 -22.86 24.68
N VAL A 276 26.42 -21.84 24.38
CA VAL A 276 25.47 -21.23 25.33
C VAL A 276 24.47 -22.27 25.84
N PHE A 277 23.91 -23.09 24.94
CA PHE A 277 23.01 -24.18 25.33
C PHE A 277 23.70 -25.18 26.28
N SER A 278 24.94 -25.56 25.97
CA SER A 278 25.72 -26.48 26.81
C SER A 278 26.02 -25.87 28.18
N MET A 279 26.37 -24.58 28.24
CA MET A 279 26.61 -23.86 29.50
C MET A 279 25.35 -23.83 30.37
N ASN A 280 24.18 -23.55 29.78
CA ASN A 280 22.90 -23.62 30.50
C ASN A 280 22.61 -25.04 31.03
N ILE A 281 22.94 -26.09 30.28
CA ILE A 281 22.82 -27.47 30.76
C ILE A 281 23.76 -27.72 31.96
N PHE A 282 25.01 -27.25 31.91
CA PHE A 282 25.94 -27.41 33.03
C PHE A 282 25.45 -26.68 34.29
N VAL A 283 24.92 -25.46 34.14
CA VAL A 283 24.29 -24.71 35.24
C VAL A 283 23.08 -25.45 35.80
N LEU A 284 22.23 -26.01 34.92
CA LEU A 284 21.09 -26.82 35.35
C LEU A 284 21.52 -28.06 36.14
N ILE A 285 22.53 -28.79 35.67
CA ILE A 285 23.09 -29.95 36.37
C ILE A 285 23.66 -29.56 37.73
N TYR A 286 24.39 -28.44 37.79
CA TYR A 286 24.92 -27.90 39.03
C TYR A 286 23.81 -27.63 40.05
N PHE A 287 22.71 -26.97 39.66
CA PHE A 287 21.58 -26.73 40.55
C PHE A 287 20.84 -28.00 40.97
N VAL A 288 20.78 -29.03 40.12
CA VAL A 288 20.17 -30.31 40.47
C VAL A 288 21.02 -31.12 41.45
N LEU A 289 22.35 -31.08 41.32
CA LEU A 289 23.28 -31.81 42.20
C LEU A 289 23.52 -31.11 43.54
N HIS A 290 23.50 -29.78 43.56
CA HIS A 290 23.61 -28.98 44.78
C HIS A 290 22.26 -28.42 45.23
N ARG A 291 21.25 -29.30 45.25
CA ARG A 291 19.94 -28.99 45.82
C ARG A 291 20.09 -28.64 47.30
N GLY A 292 19.79 -27.39 47.64
CA GLY A 292 19.69 -26.92 49.02
C GLY A 292 20.91 -26.21 49.59
N LEU A 293 21.96 -25.91 48.82
CA LEU A 293 23.10 -25.12 49.30
C LEU A 293 22.98 -23.61 49.07
N VAL A 294 22.03 -23.20 48.22
CA VAL A 294 21.79 -21.79 47.88
C VAL A 294 20.31 -21.53 48.08
N THR A 295 19.95 -20.91 49.21
CA THR A 295 18.64 -20.30 49.39
C THR A 295 18.52 -19.12 48.42
N ASP A 296 17.70 -19.28 47.39
CA ASP A 296 17.38 -18.17 46.50
C ASP A 296 16.47 -17.18 47.23
N PHE A 297 17.03 -16.05 47.64
CA PHE A 297 16.28 -14.96 48.27
C PHE A 297 15.39 -14.20 47.28
N SER A 298 15.47 -14.52 45.98
CA SER A 298 14.56 -14.00 44.95
C SER A 298 13.22 -14.77 44.93
N GLU A 299 13.15 -15.95 45.56
CA GLU A 299 11.88 -16.64 45.72
C GLU A 299 10.98 -15.88 46.72
N PRO A 300 9.70 -15.61 46.37
CA PRO A 300 8.79 -14.84 47.22
C PRO A 300 8.68 -15.31 48.69
N PRO A 301 8.67 -16.62 49.01
CA PRO A 301 8.61 -17.09 50.39
C PRO A 301 9.88 -16.78 51.19
N ASN A 302 11.05 -16.92 50.57
CA ASN A 302 12.34 -16.66 51.22
C ASN A 302 12.55 -15.16 51.42
N LEU A 303 12.16 -14.35 50.43
CA LEU A 303 12.16 -12.89 50.53
C LEU A 303 11.20 -12.41 51.64
N PHE A 304 10.01 -13.01 51.72
CA PHE A 304 9.03 -12.68 52.75
C PHE A 304 9.52 -13.07 54.15
N ALA A 305 10.09 -14.27 54.31
CA ALA A 305 10.68 -14.70 55.57
C ALA A 305 11.81 -13.77 56.01
N LEU A 306 12.67 -13.37 55.09
CA LEU A 306 13.76 -12.42 55.35
C LEU A 306 13.22 -11.03 55.78
N ALA A 307 12.18 -10.53 55.09
CA ALA A 307 11.55 -9.25 55.40
C ALA A 307 10.84 -9.26 56.77
N VAL A 308 10.10 -10.32 57.11
CA VAL A 308 9.38 -10.42 58.39
C VAL A 308 10.33 -10.61 59.57
N ASN A 309 11.43 -11.35 59.39
CA ASN A 309 12.41 -11.58 60.44
C ASN A 309 13.38 -10.40 60.60
N SER A 310 13.47 -9.50 59.62
CA SER A 310 14.36 -8.33 59.71
C SER A 310 13.87 -7.32 60.76
N PRO A 311 14.74 -6.88 61.68
CA PRO A 311 14.37 -5.86 62.67
C PRO A 311 14.03 -4.53 61.97
N PRO A 312 13.11 -3.73 62.53
CA PRO A 312 12.74 -2.43 61.96
C PRO A 312 13.96 -1.52 61.93
N SER A 313 14.46 -1.23 60.72
CA SER A 313 15.61 -0.34 60.56
C SER A 313 15.16 1.13 60.66
N HIS A 314 15.87 1.92 61.47
CA HIS A 314 15.68 3.37 61.53
C HIS A 314 16.02 4.07 60.19
N VAL A 315 16.78 3.39 59.32
CA VAL A 315 17.21 3.87 58.00
C VAL A 315 16.06 3.83 56.97
N LEU A 316 15.11 2.90 57.11
CA LEU A 316 13.92 2.78 56.26
C LEU A 316 12.68 3.44 56.87
N ALA A 317 12.83 4.19 57.98
CA ALA A 317 11.74 4.92 58.60
C ALA A 317 11.13 5.92 57.58
N GLY A 318 9.85 5.76 57.26
CA GLY A 318 9.13 6.57 56.27
C GLY A 318 8.82 5.87 54.93
N SER A 319 9.36 4.68 54.68
CA SER A 319 9.17 3.91 53.42
C SER A 319 7.94 2.95 53.46
N CYS A 320 6.91 3.28 54.25
CA CYS A 320 5.76 2.39 54.47
C CYS A 320 5.03 2.04 53.17
N GLY A 321 5.27 0.84 52.65
CA GLY A 321 4.59 0.23 51.50
C GLY A 321 5.18 0.53 50.12
N GLY A 322 6.09 1.50 49.99
CA GLY A 322 6.69 1.90 48.71
C GLY A 322 8.05 1.25 48.39
N GLY A 323 8.72 0.69 49.39
CA GLY A 323 10.11 0.22 49.25
C GLY A 323 11.12 1.37 49.32
N PRO A 324 12.42 1.06 49.43
CA PRO A 324 13.46 2.06 49.70
C PRO A 324 13.56 3.09 48.56
N GLU A 325 13.72 4.37 48.89
CA GLU A 325 13.89 5.45 47.93
C GLU A 325 15.17 6.26 48.19
N GLY A 326 15.84 6.67 47.11
CA GLY A 326 16.95 7.62 47.13
C GLY A 326 18.13 7.19 48.01
N LYS A 327 18.43 7.98 49.06
CA LYS A 327 19.56 7.74 49.97
C LYS A 327 19.46 6.43 50.77
N GLN A 328 18.29 5.80 50.81
CA GLN A 328 18.08 4.51 51.46
C GLN A 328 18.80 3.36 50.72
N TYR A 329 19.11 3.51 49.43
CA TYR A 329 19.95 2.57 48.68
C TYR A 329 21.44 2.66 48.99
N SER A 330 21.88 3.73 49.67
CA SER A 330 23.31 3.93 49.95
C SER A 330 23.81 3.17 51.18
N VAL A 331 22.93 2.43 51.85
CA VAL A 331 23.26 1.65 53.04
C VAL A 331 23.56 0.21 52.65
N ASN A 332 24.69 -0.29 53.14
CA ASN A 332 25.08 -1.68 52.95
C ASN A 332 24.22 -2.57 53.85
N TRP A 333 23.49 -3.49 53.24
CA TRP A 333 22.66 -4.47 53.91
C TRP A 333 23.40 -5.79 54.02
N PHE A 334 23.44 -6.35 55.22
CA PHE A 334 24.04 -7.66 55.47
C PHE A 334 22.95 -8.64 55.88
N VAL A 335 22.96 -9.83 55.29
CA VAL A 335 22.11 -10.95 55.70
C VAL A 335 22.86 -11.70 56.79
N ASN A 336 22.39 -11.58 58.03
CA ASN A 336 22.93 -12.27 59.20
C ASN A 336 22.03 -13.47 59.55
N HIS A 337 22.59 -14.44 60.26
CA HIS A 337 21.86 -15.61 60.73
C HIS A 337 22.00 -15.77 62.25
N GLU A 338 20.89 -16.02 62.94
CA GLU A 338 20.89 -16.46 64.35
C GLU A 338 20.11 -17.77 64.44
N GLY A 339 20.83 -18.89 64.63
CA GLY A 339 20.25 -20.23 64.51
C GLY A 339 19.67 -20.49 63.11
N SER A 340 18.36 -20.80 63.05
CA SER A 340 17.60 -20.99 61.80
C SER A 340 16.94 -19.71 61.27
N HIS A 341 17.16 -18.56 61.91
CA HIS A 341 16.54 -17.29 61.54
C HIS A 341 17.50 -16.45 60.69
N LEU A 342 17.05 -16.08 59.50
CA LEU A 342 17.75 -15.18 58.59
C LEU A 342 17.12 -13.80 58.66
N PHE A 343 17.92 -12.77 58.88
CA PHE A 343 17.45 -11.39 58.95
C PHE A 343 18.45 -10.44 58.27
N MET A 344 17.95 -9.29 57.84
CA MET A 344 18.77 -8.22 57.26
C MET A 344 19.03 -7.12 58.28
N GLU A 345 20.29 -6.71 58.40
CA GLU A 345 20.68 -5.56 59.22
C GLU A 345 21.45 -4.52 58.40
N PRO A 346 21.25 -3.22 58.70
CA PRO A 346 22.11 -2.17 58.17
C PRO A 346 23.50 -2.29 58.81
N GLY A 347 24.56 -2.28 58.00
CA GLY A 347 25.92 -2.36 58.54
C GLY A 347 26.24 -1.17 59.45
N GLU A 348 26.69 -1.44 60.68
CA GLU A 348 26.90 -0.50 61.80
C GLU A 348 28.00 0.58 61.57
N LYS A 349 28.45 0.80 60.33
CA LYS A 349 29.38 1.88 59.98
C LYS A 349 28.69 2.89 59.08
N THR A 350 27.78 3.67 59.63
CA THR A 350 27.41 4.98 59.09
C THR A 350 27.20 5.98 60.21
N HIS A 351 28.32 6.52 60.72
CA HIS A 351 28.40 7.73 61.56
C HIS A 351 27.96 9.02 60.81
N LEU A 352 26.94 8.95 59.94
CA LEU A 352 26.52 10.08 59.09
C LEU A 352 25.07 10.52 59.30
N LEU A 353 24.41 10.07 60.37
CA LEU A 353 23.11 10.57 60.82
C LEU A 353 23.10 10.84 62.33
N SER A 354 24.19 11.41 62.89
CA SER A 354 24.20 11.95 64.25
C SER A 354 23.51 13.31 64.27
N GLY A 355 22.19 13.30 64.43
CA GLY A 355 21.39 14.51 64.41
C GLY A 355 20.04 14.40 65.10
N HIS A 356 19.87 13.58 66.16
CA HIS A 356 18.90 13.85 67.23
C HIS A 356 19.18 13.00 68.49
N ARG A 357 18.83 13.58 69.63
CA ARG A 357 19.24 13.25 71.02
C ARG A 357 18.74 11.90 71.54
N GLU A 358 19.65 11.23 72.25
CA GLU A 358 19.53 10.46 73.50
C GLU A 358 18.26 9.64 73.80
N HIS A 359 18.43 8.31 73.92
CA HIS A 359 18.18 7.51 75.13
C HIS A 359 18.83 6.12 74.99
N PRO A 360 19.79 5.71 75.85
CA PRO A 360 20.38 4.38 75.76
C PRO A 360 19.55 3.37 76.58
N HIS A 361 18.86 2.46 75.90
CA HIS A 361 18.38 1.23 76.53
C HIS A 361 19.34 0.09 76.18
N VAL A 362 20.09 -0.32 77.20
CA VAL A 362 20.97 -1.49 77.21
C VAL A 362 20.08 -2.73 77.36
N HIS A 363 20.21 -3.69 76.43
CA HIS A 363 19.77 -5.07 76.68
C HIS A 363 20.95 -6.03 76.57
N VAL A 364 21.03 -6.86 77.60
CA VAL A 364 22.08 -7.80 77.96
C VAL A 364 21.96 -9.06 77.11
N HIS A 365 23.04 -9.50 76.46
CA HIS A 365 23.10 -10.82 75.86
C HIS A 365 23.17 -11.90 76.96
N GLY A 366 22.17 -12.77 77.02
CA GLY A 366 22.25 -14.05 77.73
C GLY A 366 22.94 -15.12 76.88
N PRO A 367 23.52 -16.17 77.48
CA PRO A 367 24.37 -17.11 76.78
C PRO A 367 23.57 -18.06 75.88
N VAL A 368 24.19 -18.36 74.74
CA VAL A 368 23.77 -19.32 73.71
C VAL A 368 23.69 -20.73 74.28
N GLU A 369 22.56 -21.40 74.10
CA GLU A 369 22.41 -22.83 74.36
C GLU A 369 22.52 -23.59 73.03
N GLU A 370 23.63 -24.30 72.88
CA GLU A 370 24.00 -25.08 71.70
C GLU A 370 23.37 -26.48 71.82
N LEU A 371 22.39 -26.80 70.97
CA LEU A 371 21.81 -28.14 70.86
C LEU A 371 21.96 -28.68 69.44
N ALA A 372 22.60 -29.85 69.34
CA ALA A 372 22.95 -30.55 68.12
C ALA A 372 21.72 -31.04 67.31
N PRO A 373 21.82 -31.14 65.98
CA PRO A 373 20.70 -31.53 65.11
C PRO A 373 20.34 -33.02 65.25
N GLY A 374 19.04 -33.29 65.37
CA GLY A 374 18.47 -34.64 65.33
C GLY A 374 18.49 -35.23 63.92
N GLU A 375 19.07 -36.43 63.83
CA GLU A 375 19.23 -37.26 62.64
C GLU A 375 17.88 -37.86 62.18
N VAL A 376 17.42 -37.53 60.96
CA VAL A 376 16.25 -38.16 60.33
C VAL A 376 16.71 -39.02 59.16
N LYS A 377 16.53 -40.34 59.30
CA LYS A 377 16.80 -41.36 58.27
C LYS A 377 15.84 -41.21 57.08
N PRO A 378 16.31 -41.25 55.82
CA PRO A 378 15.43 -41.25 54.65
C PRO A 378 14.89 -42.65 54.35
N ASN A 379 13.59 -42.71 54.05
CA ASN A 379 12.90 -43.91 53.63
C ASN A 379 13.05 -44.09 52.11
N ASN A 380 13.47 -45.29 51.70
CA ASN A 380 13.67 -45.72 50.32
C ASN A 380 12.36 -45.76 49.53
N ILE A 381 12.29 -45.08 48.38
CA ILE A 381 11.52 -45.54 47.21
C ILE A 381 12.32 -45.19 45.95
N GLY A 382 12.84 -46.22 45.29
CA GLY A 382 13.46 -46.12 43.97
C GLY A 382 12.46 -46.41 42.86
N VAL A 383 12.54 -45.65 41.76
CA VAL A 383 12.14 -46.08 40.41
C VAL A 383 13.03 -45.32 39.40
N PHE A 384 14.14 -45.94 39.00
CA PHE A 384 14.89 -45.59 37.79
C PHE A 384 15.28 -46.88 37.08
N ALA A 385 14.59 -47.18 35.98
CA ALA A 385 15.11 -48.00 34.88
C ALA A 385 14.17 -47.84 33.68
N SER A 386 14.75 -47.87 32.47
CA SER A 386 14.08 -47.93 31.17
C SER A 386 13.79 -46.60 30.46
N MET A 387 14.83 -45.90 30.00
CA MET A 387 14.90 -45.33 28.63
C MET A 387 16.37 -45.14 28.22
N ALA A 388 17.08 -46.25 28.06
CA ALA A 388 18.38 -46.28 27.39
C ALA A 388 18.38 -47.44 26.39
N GLY A 389 17.92 -47.16 25.17
CA GLY A 389 17.75 -48.20 24.15
C GLY A 389 17.20 -47.70 22.82
N ALA A 390 17.70 -46.58 22.28
CA ALA A 390 17.40 -46.18 20.89
C ALA A 390 18.43 -45.21 20.27
N VAL A 391 19.70 -45.24 20.70
CA VAL A 391 20.77 -44.43 20.07
C VAL A 391 21.90 -45.36 19.61
N LYS A 392 21.61 -46.19 18.59
CA LYS A 392 22.64 -46.83 17.74
C LYS A 392 21.99 -47.58 16.57
N ARG A 393 21.49 -46.85 15.56
CA ARG A 393 21.31 -47.29 14.15
C ARG A 393 20.55 -46.19 13.41
N GLY A 394 21.23 -45.49 12.50
CA GLY A 394 20.59 -44.46 11.68
C GLY A 394 21.50 -43.43 11.02
N LEU A 395 22.82 -43.48 11.23
CA LEU A 395 23.78 -42.73 10.42
C LEU A 395 23.98 -43.45 9.07
N GLY A 396 23.10 -43.16 8.13
CA GLY A 396 23.19 -43.57 6.73
C GLY A 396 23.14 -42.33 5.84
N ILE A 397 24.32 -41.75 5.57
CA ILE A 397 24.51 -40.67 4.61
C ILE A 397 24.25 -41.24 3.21
N LYS A 398 23.25 -40.70 2.52
CA LYS A 398 23.04 -40.90 1.07
C LYS A 398 22.68 -39.54 0.47
N ASP A 399 23.57 -39.05 -0.39
CA ASP A 399 23.34 -37.88 -1.22
C ASP A 399 22.12 -38.11 -2.12
N ARG A 400 21.13 -37.22 -2.02
CA ARG A 400 20.02 -37.13 -2.97
C ARG A 400 20.17 -35.84 -3.77
N PRO A 401 20.12 -35.87 -5.11
CA PRO A 401 20.06 -34.65 -5.92
C PRO A 401 18.73 -33.91 -5.63
N PRO A 402 18.69 -32.58 -5.85
CA PRO A 402 17.56 -31.77 -5.45
C PRO A 402 16.29 -32.21 -6.15
N SER A 403 15.23 -32.40 -5.36
CA SER A 403 13.89 -32.68 -5.85
C SER A 403 13.44 -31.55 -6.76
N LYS A 404 13.10 -31.87 -8.02
CA LYS A 404 12.32 -30.99 -8.89
C LYS A 404 11.13 -30.46 -8.10
N LEU A 405 11.05 -29.13 -7.97
CA LEU A 405 9.90 -28.46 -7.39
C LEU A 405 8.66 -28.89 -8.19
N ARG A 406 7.64 -29.39 -7.48
CA ARG A 406 6.30 -29.54 -8.03
C ARG A 406 5.83 -28.17 -8.53
N PRO A 407 5.11 -28.08 -9.66
CA PRO A 407 4.44 -26.84 -10.02
C PRO A 407 3.51 -26.46 -8.88
N VAL A 408 3.72 -25.28 -8.30
CA VAL A 408 2.75 -24.66 -7.43
C VAL A 408 1.55 -24.36 -8.33
N SER A 409 0.48 -25.12 -8.15
CA SER A 409 -0.85 -24.73 -8.58
C SER A 409 -1.19 -23.44 -7.84
N ALA A 410 -0.87 -22.30 -8.46
CA ALA A 410 -1.40 -21.00 -8.05
C ALA A 410 -2.81 -20.88 -8.64
N VAL A 411 -3.71 -21.74 -8.18
CA VAL A 411 -5.15 -21.43 -8.22
C VAL A 411 -5.46 -20.82 -6.87
N GLU A 412 -5.10 -19.55 -6.73
CA GLU A 412 -5.72 -18.73 -5.70
C GLU A 412 -7.16 -18.53 -6.14
N SER A 413 -8.07 -19.21 -5.44
CA SER A 413 -9.51 -19.05 -5.63
C SER A 413 -9.85 -17.58 -5.41
N LEU A 414 -9.99 -16.83 -6.51
CA LEU A 414 -10.75 -15.60 -6.53
C LEU A 414 -12.16 -15.99 -6.10
N ARG A 415 -12.46 -15.70 -4.84
CA ARG A 415 -13.77 -15.88 -4.24
C ARG A 415 -14.74 -15.03 -5.07
N ALA A 416 -15.72 -15.69 -5.69
CA ALA A 416 -16.78 -15.03 -6.44
C ALA A 416 -17.43 -13.92 -5.58
N PRO A 417 -17.79 -12.76 -6.15
CA PRO A 417 -18.52 -11.75 -5.42
C PRO A 417 -19.90 -12.32 -5.07
N SER A 418 -20.17 -12.44 -3.77
CA SER A 418 -21.50 -12.72 -3.27
C SER A 418 -22.45 -11.63 -3.77
N ILE A 419 -23.36 -12.00 -4.67
CA ILE A 419 -24.54 -11.20 -5.00
C ILE A 419 -25.26 -10.89 -3.68
N ARG A 420 -25.34 -9.62 -3.31
CA ARG A 420 -26.18 -9.13 -2.21
C ARG A 420 -27.31 -8.28 -2.79
N PRO A 421 -28.55 -8.41 -2.32
CA PRO A 421 -29.70 -7.76 -2.94
C PRO A 421 -29.65 -6.24 -2.80
N GLN A 422 -30.14 -5.55 -3.83
CA GLN A 422 -30.50 -4.14 -3.80
C GLN A 422 -31.60 -3.91 -2.74
N SER A 423 -31.25 -3.32 -1.60
CA SER A 423 -32.08 -2.35 -0.84
C SER A 423 -31.50 -2.13 0.56
N THR A 424 -30.61 -1.16 0.70
CA THR A 424 -30.48 -0.38 1.96
C THR A 424 -29.91 0.98 1.59
N THR A 425 -30.78 1.98 1.65
CA THR A 425 -30.49 3.41 1.67
C THR A 425 -29.73 3.81 2.94
N GLY A 426 -28.73 4.68 2.80
CA GLY A 426 -28.45 5.74 3.78
C GLY A 426 -27.40 5.48 4.88
N SER A 427 -26.32 6.27 4.79
CA SER A 427 -25.50 6.87 5.86
C SER A 427 -24.63 6.01 6.80
N GLU A 428 -23.51 6.63 7.17
CA GLU A 428 -22.51 6.25 8.20
C GLU A 428 -21.37 5.34 7.77
N TYR A 429 -20.49 5.87 6.92
CA TYR A 429 -19.06 5.54 6.97
C TYR A 429 -18.25 6.83 6.95
N GLU A 430 -18.34 7.58 8.04
CA GLU A 430 -17.45 8.70 8.35
C GLU A 430 -16.89 8.49 9.77
N MET A 431 -15.56 8.37 9.85
CA MET A 431 -14.71 8.47 11.04
C MET A 431 -15.11 7.68 12.30
N GLU A 432 -14.63 6.43 12.43
CA GLU A 432 -14.59 5.72 13.72
C GLU A 432 -13.17 5.84 14.35
N ASP A 433 -13.11 6.45 15.53
CA ASP A 433 -11.88 6.80 16.26
C ASP A 433 -11.17 5.57 16.89
N GLY A 434 -9.84 5.58 16.94
CA GLY A 434 -8.99 4.42 17.28
C GLY A 434 -9.22 3.81 18.67
N HIS A 435 -9.86 4.54 19.57
CA HIS A 435 -10.18 4.10 20.93
C HIS A 435 -11.36 3.12 21.02
N THR A 436 -12.32 3.13 20.09
CA THR A 436 -13.46 2.20 20.13
C THR A 436 -13.08 0.78 19.67
N ARG A 437 -12.08 0.68 18.80
CA ARG A 437 -11.56 -0.59 18.26
C ARG A 437 -10.79 -1.40 19.32
N THR A 438 -10.04 -0.73 20.19
CA THR A 438 -9.32 -1.36 21.30
C THR A 438 -10.28 -1.83 22.38
N GLN A 439 -11.31 -1.04 22.72
CA GLN A 439 -12.31 -1.41 23.72
C GLN A 439 -13.13 -2.67 23.32
N ARG A 440 -13.50 -2.80 22.03
CA ARG A 440 -14.15 -4.01 21.50
C ARG A 440 -13.23 -5.24 21.53
N GLN A 441 -11.92 -5.08 21.36
CA GLN A 441 -10.96 -6.19 21.48
C GLN A 441 -10.80 -6.66 22.93
N TYR A 442 -10.78 -5.73 23.90
CA TYR A 442 -10.76 -6.09 25.32
C TYR A 442 -12.05 -6.77 25.78
N GLN A 443 -13.22 -6.34 25.30
CA GLN A 443 -14.49 -7.04 25.56
C GLN A 443 -14.53 -8.46 24.96
N LYS A 444 -13.89 -8.69 23.81
CA LYS A 444 -13.78 -10.04 23.22
C LYS A 444 -12.83 -10.96 23.99
N LEU A 445 -11.80 -10.41 24.65
CA LEU A 445 -10.90 -11.18 25.50
C LEU A 445 -11.52 -11.52 26.86
N ALA A 446 -12.31 -10.60 27.43
CA ALA A 446 -13.01 -10.82 28.70
C ALA A 446 -14.11 -11.91 28.63
N ASN A 447 -14.67 -12.18 27.45
CA ASN A 447 -15.74 -13.16 27.26
C ASN A 447 -15.26 -14.59 26.93
N ARG A 448 -13.95 -14.87 26.94
CA ARG A 448 -13.46 -16.26 26.86
C ARG A 448 -13.54 -16.92 28.23
N ARG A 449 -14.59 -17.71 28.46
CA ARG A 449 -14.65 -18.63 29.60
C ARG A 449 -13.53 -19.67 29.49
N SER A 450 -12.73 -19.75 30.55
CA SER A 450 -11.74 -20.79 30.82
C SER A 450 -12.40 -22.18 30.76
N MET A 451 -11.94 -23.04 29.86
CA MET A 451 -12.09 -24.49 30.00
C MET A 451 -10.81 -25.00 30.65
N LEU A 452 -10.89 -25.24 31.95
CA LEU A 452 -10.12 -26.26 32.66
C LEU A 452 -11.12 -27.36 33.02
#